data_AF-A0A075HK02-F1
#
_entry.id   AF-A0A075HK02-F1
#
_cell.length_a   1.000
_cell.length_b   1.000
_cell.length_c   1.000
_cell.angle_alpha   90.00
_cell.angle_beta   90.00
_cell.angle_gamma   90.00
#
_symmetry.space_group_name_H-M   'P 1'
#
loop_
_entity.id
_entity.type
_entity.pdbx_description
1 polymer ?
#
loop_
_entity_poly.entity_id
_entity_poly.type
_entity_poly.pdbx_seq_one_letter_code
_entity_poly.pdbx_strand_id
1 'polypeptide(L)'
;MTDERMTEAELEDKIWAVTEGPITKTNVWRAVGGDKQTCLKKINEMVATSQLKEEETGKNRAVTVTRINSQNKAEFEYMLNFQVNLLKKCREEWSKLKGNKFDYYGEIIHTIPPIVVADRKVSKKLIADYKKNPKKYKIDEVIPIWKIRKSRKKTINAHLDGMAMYHNALLLFISRVNLQRSLGLLTHSEAHRRTLKTQRAIDNHFKKLLNLNPKETDALRQYIWMGKVFRIEPFMII
;
A
#
# COMPACT_ATOMS: atom_id res chain seq x y z
N MET A 1 -36.32 28.23 -21.75
CA MET A 1 -34.96 27.63 -21.69
C MET A 1 -34.58 27.56 -20.23
N THR A 2 -34.61 26.37 -19.66
CA THR A 2 -34.18 26.13 -18.27
C THR A 2 -32.67 26.29 -18.22
N ASP A 3 -32.23 27.30 -17.48
CA ASP A 3 -30.85 27.51 -17.08
C ASP A 3 -30.44 26.35 -16.16
N GLU A 4 -29.84 25.30 -16.73
CA GLU A 4 -29.26 24.20 -15.95
C GLU A 4 -28.09 24.77 -15.15
N ARG A 5 -28.40 25.18 -13.91
CA ARG A 5 -27.40 25.62 -12.95
C ARG A 5 -26.35 24.51 -12.80
N MET A 6 -25.10 24.86 -13.09
CA MET A 6 -23.94 24.00 -12.87
C MET A 6 -23.99 23.43 -11.46
N THR A 7 -23.89 22.11 -11.35
CA THR A 7 -23.85 21.43 -10.06
C THR A 7 -22.55 21.74 -9.32
N GLU A 8 -22.55 21.57 -8.00
CA GLU A 8 -21.37 21.80 -7.18
C GLU A 8 -20.18 20.91 -7.59
N ALA A 9 -20.45 19.65 -7.96
CA ALA A 9 -19.43 18.72 -8.44
C ALA A 9 -18.85 19.14 -9.80
N GLU A 10 -19.68 19.60 -10.73
CA GLU A 10 -19.20 20.10 -12.03
C GLU A 10 -18.36 21.37 -11.88
N LEU A 11 -18.70 22.22 -10.92
CA LEU A 11 -17.93 23.42 -10.58
C LEU A 11 -16.54 23.05 -10.04
N GLU A 12 -16.49 22.09 -9.10
CA GLU A 12 -15.24 21.55 -8.55
C GLU A 12 -14.34 20.94 -9.64
N ASP A 13 -14.89 20.08 -10.51
CA ASP A 13 -14.14 19.44 -11.59
C ASP A 13 -13.55 20.48 -12.57
N LYS A 14 -14.31 21.52 -12.91
CA LYS A 14 -13.83 22.60 -13.78
C LYS A 14 -12.74 23.44 -13.13
N ILE A 15 -12.90 23.80 -11.85
CA ILE A 15 -11.86 24.52 -11.09
C ILE A 15 -10.58 23.68 -11.03
N TRP A 16 -10.70 22.38 -10.78
CA TRP A 16 -9.57 21.45 -10.73
C TRP A 16 -8.82 21.35 -12.06
N ALA A 17 -9.56 21.31 -13.18
CA ALA A 17 -8.97 21.20 -14.50
C ALA A 17 -8.11 22.43 -14.86
N VAL A 18 -8.61 23.64 -14.56
CA VAL A 18 -7.93 24.90 -14.93
C VAL A 18 -6.78 25.30 -14.01
N THR A 19 -6.63 24.64 -12.86
CA THR A 19 -5.60 24.93 -11.85
C THR A 19 -4.38 24.00 -11.94
N GLU A 20 -4.12 23.40 -13.10
CA GLU A 20 -2.93 22.56 -13.33
C GLU A 20 -1.61 23.30 -13.12
N GLY A 21 -1.56 24.58 -13.50
CA GLY A 21 -0.46 25.50 -13.20
C GLY A 21 -0.93 26.68 -12.35
N PRO A 22 0.01 27.53 -11.86
CA PRO A 22 -0.33 28.71 -11.06
C PRO A 22 -1.24 29.67 -11.81
N ILE A 23 -2.41 29.94 -11.25
CA ILE A 23 -3.42 30.82 -11.85
C ILE A 23 -4.12 31.67 -10.77
N THR A 24 -4.47 32.92 -11.06
CA THR A 24 -5.19 33.76 -10.08
C THR A 24 -6.65 33.32 -9.96
N LYS A 25 -7.26 33.47 -8.77
CA LYS A 25 -8.66 33.09 -8.53
C LYS A 25 -9.64 33.75 -9.52
N THR A 26 -9.36 35.00 -9.89
CA THR A 26 -10.15 35.73 -10.90
C THR A 26 -10.06 35.09 -12.29
N ASN A 27 -8.87 34.59 -12.67
CA ASN A 27 -8.70 33.92 -13.97
C ASN A 27 -9.28 32.50 -13.97
N VAL A 28 -9.28 31.81 -12.82
CA VAL A 28 -10.03 30.55 -12.65
C VAL A 28 -11.51 30.79 -12.94
N TRP A 29 -12.13 31.79 -12.30
CA TRP A 29 -13.53 32.12 -12.57
C TRP A 29 -13.80 32.46 -14.04
N ARG A 30 -12.92 33.24 -14.69
CA ARG A 30 -13.06 33.54 -16.13
C ARG A 30 -13.04 32.30 -17.01
N ALA A 31 -12.24 31.28 -16.65
CA ALA A 31 -12.14 30.03 -17.40
C ALA A 31 -13.30 29.07 -17.11
N VAL A 32 -13.78 29.04 -15.85
CA VAL A 32 -14.86 28.13 -15.39
C VAL A 32 -16.25 28.66 -15.78
N GLY A 33 -16.45 29.98 -15.74
CA GLY A 33 -17.72 30.65 -15.96
C GLY A 33 -18.67 30.60 -14.75
N GLY A 34 -19.90 31.07 -14.95
CA GLY A 34 -20.95 31.09 -13.92
C GLY A 34 -20.82 32.25 -12.92
N ASP A 35 -21.50 32.10 -11.77
CA ASP A 35 -21.51 33.11 -10.72
C ASP A 35 -20.14 33.25 -10.04
N LYS A 36 -19.64 34.49 -10.00
CA LYS A 36 -18.30 34.80 -9.50
C LYS A 36 -18.16 34.51 -8.01
N GLN A 37 -19.16 34.85 -7.21
CA GLN A 37 -19.07 34.66 -5.75
C GLN A 37 -19.06 33.18 -5.39
N THR A 38 -19.90 32.40 -6.06
CA THR A 38 -19.99 30.94 -5.91
C THR A 38 -18.66 30.27 -6.30
N CYS A 39 -18.08 30.66 -7.45
CA CYS A 39 -16.78 30.14 -7.89
C CYS A 39 -15.65 30.49 -6.89
N LEU A 40 -15.56 31.74 -6.44
CA LEU A 40 -14.53 32.17 -5.48
C LEU A 40 -14.69 31.51 -4.11
N LYS A 41 -15.93 31.36 -3.64
CA LYS A 41 -16.25 30.62 -2.40
C LYS A 41 -15.76 29.18 -2.51
N LYS A 42 -16.07 28.51 -3.63
CA LYS A 42 -15.63 27.13 -3.85
C LYS A 42 -14.11 26.99 -3.94
N ILE A 43 -13.42 27.92 -4.59
CA ILE A 43 -11.94 27.95 -4.60
C ILE A 43 -11.39 28.04 -3.16
N ASN A 44 -11.95 28.90 -2.31
CA ASN A 44 -11.51 29.02 -0.91
C ASN A 44 -11.78 27.74 -0.11
N GLU A 45 -12.93 27.09 -0.32
CA GLU A 45 -13.22 25.78 0.27
C GLU A 45 -12.19 24.73 -0.17
N MET A 46 -11.88 24.68 -1.47
CA MET A 46 -10.88 23.76 -2.02
C MET A 46 -9.47 24.06 -1.48
N VAL A 47 -9.12 25.31 -1.20
CA VAL A 47 -7.87 25.66 -0.50
C VAL A 47 -7.91 25.19 0.95
N ALA A 48 -9.01 25.42 1.67
CA ALA A 48 -9.18 25.01 3.06
C ALA A 48 -9.12 23.47 3.22
N THR A 49 -9.65 22.71 2.26
CA THR A 49 -9.55 21.25 2.21
C THR A 49 -8.27 20.74 1.52
N SER A 50 -7.30 21.63 1.30
CA SER A 50 -6.01 21.41 0.60
C SER A 50 -6.11 20.59 -0.69
N GLN A 51 -7.18 20.80 -1.45
CA GLN A 51 -7.31 20.42 -2.86
C GLN A 51 -6.47 21.36 -3.74
N LEU A 52 -6.46 22.66 -3.39
CA LEU A 52 -5.61 23.68 -4.00
C LEU A 52 -4.60 24.20 -2.96
N LYS A 53 -3.44 24.68 -3.42
CA LYS A 53 -2.51 25.50 -2.62
C LYS A 53 -2.50 26.93 -3.13
N GLU A 54 -2.28 27.86 -2.22
CA GLU A 54 -2.02 29.26 -2.55
C GLU A 54 -0.53 29.55 -2.46
N GLU A 55 0.00 30.26 -3.46
CA GLU A 55 1.39 30.71 -3.51
C GLU A 55 1.44 32.13 -4.05
N GLU A 56 2.27 32.97 -3.42
CA GLU A 56 2.61 34.29 -3.97
C GLU A 56 3.65 34.11 -5.07
N THR A 57 3.28 34.46 -6.30
CA THR A 57 4.18 34.33 -7.45
C THR A 57 4.38 35.66 -8.19
N GLY A 58 5.58 35.82 -8.76
CA GLY A 58 5.98 36.98 -9.57
C GLY A 58 6.37 38.23 -8.77
N LYS A 59 6.82 39.26 -9.49
CA LYS A 59 7.28 40.54 -8.90
C LYS A 59 6.18 41.30 -8.16
N ASN A 60 4.91 41.06 -8.51
CA ASN A 60 3.76 41.75 -7.93
C ASN A 60 3.11 41.00 -6.76
N ARG A 61 3.71 39.87 -6.30
CA ARG A 61 3.16 39.01 -5.24
C ARG A 61 1.68 38.64 -5.47
N ALA A 62 1.34 38.29 -6.71
CA ALA A 62 -0.02 37.88 -6.99
C ALA A 62 -0.28 36.52 -6.33
N VAL A 63 -1.35 36.42 -5.55
CA VAL A 63 -1.78 35.15 -4.96
C VAL A 63 -2.37 34.28 -6.07
N THR A 64 -1.66 33.20 -6.37
CA THR A 64 -2.07 32.19 -7.34
C THR A 64 -2.51 30.92 -6.63
N VAL A 65 -3.49 30.23 -7.20
CA VAL A 65 -3.91 28.90 -6.78
C VAL A 65 -3.35 27.87 -7.77
N THR A 66 -2.87 26.74 -7.25
CA THR A 66 -2.44 25.58 -8.03
C THR A 66 -3.01 24.32 -7.41
N ARG A 67 -3.46 23.36 -8.21
CA ARG A 67 -3.99 22.09 -7.71
C ARG A 67 -2.91 21.25 -7.05
N ILE A 68 -3.27 20.57 -5.97
CA ILE A 68 -2.42 19.61 -5.28
C ILE A 68 -2.68 18.22 -5.86
N ASN A 69 -1.88 17.83 -6.86
CA ASN A 69 -2.04 16.58 -7.63
C ASN A 69 -2.24 15.30 -6.79
N SER A 70 -1.80 15.27 -5.53
CA SER A 70 -1.92 14.11 -4.63
C SER A 70 -3.33 13.54 -4.42
N GLN A 71 -4.39 14.28 -4.77
CA GLN A 71 -5.77 13.88 -4.56
C GLN A 71 -6.50 13.41 -5.83
N ASN A 72 -5.89 13.56 -7.01
CA ASN A 72 -6.53 13.27 -8.29
C ASN A 72 -6.89 11.78 -8.41
N LYS A 73 -8.18 11.49 -8.64
CA LYS A 73 -8.69 10.14 -8.87
C LYS A 73 -7.98 9.45 -10.04
N ALA A 74 -7.77 10.15 -11.17
CA ALA A 74 -7.10 9.60 -12.34
C ALA A 74 -5.65 9.25 -12.05
N GLU A 75 -4.94 10.07 -11.28
CA GLU A 75 -3.55 9.80 -10.87
C GLU A 75 -3.48 8.59 -9.93
N PHE A 76 -4.37 8.52 -8.93
CA PHE A 76 -4.47 7.35 -8.05
C PHE A 76 -4.68 6.06 -8.86
N GLU A 77 -5.65 6.08 -9.79
CA GLU A 77 -5.98 4.92 -10.61
C GLU A 77 -4.83 4.54 -11.56
N TYR A 78 -4.19 5.52 -12.19
CA TYR A 78 -3.02 5.30 -13.05
C TYR A 78 -1.87 4.67 -12.27
N MET A 79 -1.51 5.26 -11.13
CA MET A 79 -0.41 4.79 -10.30
C MET A 79 -0.71 3.41 -9.70
N LEU A 80 -1.95 3.15 -9.27
CA LEU A 80 -2.37 1.83 -8.80
C LEU A 80 -2.18 0.78 -9.90
N ASN A 81 -2.68 1.06 -11.10
CA ASN A 81 -2.56 0.14 -12.24
C ASN A 81 -1.10 -0.09 -12.63
N PHE A 82 -0.27 0.95 -12.59
CA PHE A 82 1.17 0.84 -12.84
C PHE A 82 1.84 -0.14 -11.86
N GLN A 83 1.62 0.03 -10.55
CA GLN A 83 2.17 -0.86 -9.52
C GLN A 83 1.66 -2.31 -9.66
N VAL A 84 0.36 -2.49 -9.94
CA VAL A 84 -0.25 -3.81 -10.18
C VAL A 84 0.35 -4.51 -11.39
N ASN A 85 0.61 -3.78 -12.48
CA ASN A 85 1.23 -4.31 -13.68
C ASN A 85 2.68 -4.74 -13.42
N LEU A 86 3.44 -3.98 -12.63
CA LEU A 86 4.81 -4.36 -12.26
C LEU A 86 4.83 -5.59 -11.36
N LEU A 87 3.94 -5.68 -10.37
CA LEU A 87 3.76 -6.89 -9.57
C LEU A 87 3.40 -8.11 -10.44
N LYS A 88 2.54 -7.94 -11.45
CA LYS A 88 2.22 -8.99 -12.41
C LYS A 88 3.49 -9.46 -13.14
N LYS A 89 4.31 -8.55 -13.67
CA LYS A 89 5.58 -8.89 -14.34
C LYS A 89 6.53 -9.62 -13.40
N CYS A 90 6.70 -9.15 -12.16
CA CYS A 90 7.56 -9.84 -11.19
C CYS A 90 7.09 -11.27 -10.91
N ARG A 91 5.77 -11.50 -10.82
CA ARG A 91 5.20 -12.85 -10.64
C ARG A 91 5.43 -13.75 -11.86
N GLU A 92 5.31 -13.19 -13.07
CA GLU A 92 5.58 -13.91 -14.32
C GLU A 92 7.06 -14.29 -14.46
N GLU A 93 7.97 -13.41 -14.05
CA GLU A 93 9.40 -13.74 -14.01
C GLU A 93 9.70 -14.78 -12.93
N TRP A 94 9.03 -14.69 -11.77
CA TRP A 94 9.15 -15.70 -10.73
C TRP A 94 8.69 -17.10 -11.19
N SER A 95 7.61 -17.19 -11.96
CA SER A 95 7.10 -18.49 -12.44
C SER A 95 8.01 -19.15 -13.48
N LYS A 96 8.85 -18.39 -14.19
CA LYS A 96 9.84 -18.92 -15.14
C LYS A 96 11.03 -19.60 -14.45
N LEU A 97 11.24 -19.34 -13.17
CA LEU A 97 12.30 -19.94 -12.39
C LEU A 97 12.05 -21.46 -12.18
N LYS A 98 12.79 -22.28 -12.92
CA LYS A 98 12.73 -23.76 -12.81
C LYS A 98 13.24 -24.26 -11.48
N GLY A 99 12.69 -25.38 -11.01
CA GLY A 99 13.12 -26.11 -9.81
C GLY A 99 12.81 -25.41 -8.48
N ASN A 100 13.09 -26.11 -7.38
CA ASN A 100 12.86 -25.61 -6.03
C ASN A 100 13.73 -24.38 -5.74
N LYS A 101 13.11 -23.38 -5.13
CA LYS A 101 13.65 -22.10 -4.72
C LYS A 101 13.92 -22.09 -3.21
N PHE A 102 13.15 -22.88 -2.47
CA PHE A 102 13.33 -23.04 -1.03
C PHE A 102 13.68 -24.48 -0.68
N ASP A 103 14.52 -24.61 0.33
CA ASP A 103 14.82 -25.87 1.00
C ASP A 103 14.16 -25.83 2.38
N TYR A 104 13.50 -26.93 2.76
CA TYR A 104 13.04 -27.10 4.14
C TYR A 104 14.25 -27.16 5.07
N TYR A 105 14.21 -26.38 6.14
CA TYR A 105 15.33 -26.24 7.08
C TYR A 105 15.05 -26.88 8.44
N GLY A 106 13.79 -26.98 8.86
CA GLY A 106 13.37 -27.55 10.13
C GLY A 106 12.05 -26.97 10.60
N GLU A 107 11.76 -27.08 11.89
CA GLU A 107 10.52 -26.61 12.51
C GLU A 107 10.80 -25.89 13.84
N ILE A 108 9.97 -24.91 14.17
CA ILE A 108 9.85 -24.32 15.51
C ILE A 108 8.60 -24.90 16.15
N ILE A 109 8.73 -25.41 17.38
CA ILE A 109 7.60 -25.94 18.16
C ILE A 109 7.32 -24.94 19.27
N HIS A 110 6.15 -24.30 19.24
CA HIS A 110 5.64 -23.52 20.36
C HIS A 110 4.85 -24.43 21.30
N THR A 111 5.07 -24.24 22.60
CA THR A 111 4.42 -25.01 23.65
C THR A 111 3.78 -24.10 24.67
N ILE A 112 2.78 -24.60 25.39
CA ILE A 112 2.20 -23.99 26.57
C ILE A 112 2.48 -24.91 27.79
N PRO A 113 3.17 -24.42 28.83
CA PRO A 113 3.80 -23.10 28.92
C PRO A 113 4.98 -22.94 27.93
N PRO A 114 5.33 -21.70 27.55
CA PRO A 114 6.41 -21.42 26.61
C PRO A 114 7.73 -21.93 27.16
N ILE A 115 8.45 -22.68 26.33
CA ILE A 115 9.81 -23.07 26.65
C ILE A 115 10.70 -21.82 26.44
N VAL A 116 10.96 -21.09 27.53
CA VAL A 116 11.86 -19.93 27.51
C VAL A 116 13.30 -20.43 27.39
N VAL A 117 13.81 -20.48 26.16
CA VAL A 117 15.24 -20.64 25.91
C VAL A 117 15.86 -19.25 25.87
N ALA A 118 16.28 -18.75 27.05
CA ALA A 118 17.07 -17.53 27.12
C ALA A 118 18.39 -17.75 26.36
N ASP A 119 18.52 -17.15 25.16
CA ASP A 119 19.73 -17.00 24.32
C ASP A 119 20.67 -18.20 24.13
N ARG A 120 20.24 -19.41 24.50
CA ARG A 120 21.04 -20.63 24.41
C ARG A 120 20.34 -21.60 23.49
N LYS A 121 21.10 -22.17 22.54
CA LYS A 121 20.68 -23.32 21.70
C LYS A 121 19.91 -24.31 22.58
N VAL A 122 18.70 -24.69 22.16
CA VAL A 122 17.86 -25.68 22.85
C VAL A 122 18.74 -26.84 23.30
N SER A 123 18.93 -26.98 24.61
CA SER A 123 19.83 -28.00 25.13
C SER A 123 19.28 -29.37 24.76
N LYS A 124 20.13 -30.31 24.34
CA LYS A 124 19.72 -31.71 24.05
C LYS A 124 18.93 -32.34 25.22
N LYS A 125 19.16 -31.84 26.44
CA LYS A 125 18.49 -32.23 27.69
C LYS A 125 17.01 -31.82 27.71
N LEU A 126 16.66 -30.67 27.15
CA LEU A 126 15.30 -30.15 27.07
C LEU A 126 14.45 -30.92 26.04
N ILE A 127 15.04 -31.24 24.88
CA ILE A 127 14.42 -32.09 23.85
C ILE A 127 14.17 -33.50 24.40
N ALA A 128 15.10 -34.02 25.21
CA ALA A 128 14.94 -35.31 25.87
C ALA A 128 13.84 -35.30 26.96
N ASP A 129 13.70 -34.21 27.72
CA ASP A 129 12.62 -34.05 28.72
C ASP A 129 11.23 -34.00 28.04
N TYR A 130 11.11 -33.26 26.93
CA TYR A 130 9.90 -33.24 26.11
C TYR A 130 9.53 -34.63 25.56
N LYS A 131 10.50 -35.35 24.98
CA LYS A 131 10.27 -36.71 24.46
C LYS A 131 9.85 -37.71 25.55
N LYS A 132 10.30 -37.51 26.80
CA LYS A 132 9.93 -38.36 27.95
C LYS A 132 8.58 -37.99 28.55
N ASN A 133 8.22 -36.71 28.58
CA ASN A 133 6.99 -36.21 29.24
C ASN A 133 6.17 -35.29 28.32
N PRO A 134 5.60 -35.81 27.21
CA PRO A 134 4.82 -35.01 26.27
C PRO A 134 3.55 -34.38 26.88
N LYS A 135 3.06 -34.91 28.01
CA LYS A 135 1.88 -34.38 28.73
C LYS A 135 2.18 -33.11 29.54
N LYS A 136 3.45 -32.77 29.77
CA LYS A 136 3.86 -31.59 30.57
C LYS A 136 3.81 -30.27 29.77
N TYR A 137 3.86 -30.37 28.45
CA TYR A 137 3.87 -29.23 27.53
C TYR A 137 2.83 -29.48 26.44
N LYS A 138 1.80 -28.64 26.36
CA LYS A 138 0.84 -28.69 25.25
C LYS A 138 1.52 -28.09 24.03
N ILE A 139 1.60 -28.80 22.90
CA ILE A 139 2.00 -28.19 21.63
C ILE A 139 0.90 -27.19 21.25
N ASP A 140 1.30 -25.94 21.08
CA ASP A 140 0.42 -24.87 20.65
C ASP A 140 0.41 -24.79 19.12
N GLU A 141 1.60 -24.69 18.53
CA GLU A 141 1.79 -24.70 17.07
C GLU A 141 3.16 -25.24 16.67
N VAL A 142 3.24 -25.77 15.44
CA VAL A 142 4.48 -26.19 14.78
C VAL A 142 4.64 -25.37 13.50
N ILE A 143 5.70 -24.56 13.44
CA ILE A 143 5.96 -23.64 12.33
C ILE A 143 7.12 -24.19 11.50
N PRO A 144 6.90 -24.63 10.24
CA PRO A 144 7.97 -25.05 9.36
C PRO A 144 8.84 -23.85 8.95
N ILE A 145 10.15 -24.05 8.99
CA ILE A 145 11.17 -23.09 8.57
C ILE A 145 11.68 -23.51 7.20
N TRP A 146 11.57 -22.58 6.25
CA TRP A 146 12.12 -22.66 4.92
C TRP A 146 13.28 -21.70 4.76
N LYS A 147 14.30 -22.09 3.99
CA LYS A 147 15.41 -21.21 3.61
C LYS A 147 15.53 -21.13 2.10
N ILE A 148 15.90 -19.95 1.60
CA ILE A 148 16.26 -19.80 0.20
C ILE A 148 17.43 -20.73 -0.13
N ARG A 149 17.28 -21.46 -1.23
CA ARG A 149 18.28 -22.39 -1.74
C ARG A 149 19.59 -21.67 -2.02
N LYS A 150 20.66 -22.08 -1.34
CA LYS A 150 21.96 -21.37 -1.35
C LYS A 150 22.51 -21.14 -2.75
N SER A 151 22.45 -22.16 -3.63
CA SER A 151 22.96 -22.09 -5.00
C SER A 151 22.25 -21.06 -5.88
N ARG A 152 21.05 -20.62 -5.50
CA ARG A 152 20.21 -19.69 -6.26
C ARG A 152 19.86 -18.43 -5.48
N LYS A 153 20.53 -18.21 -4.35
CA LYS A 153 20.21 -17.16 -3.39
C LYS A 153 20.11 -15.78 -4.02
N LYS A 154 21.09 -15.41 -4.85
CA LYS A 154 21.13 -14.09 -5.51
C LYS A 154 19.92 -13.87 -6.42
N THR A 155 19.65 -14.83 -7.31
CA THR A 155 18.51 -14.77 -8.25
C THR A 155 17.18 -14.71 -7.50
N ILE A 156 16.98 -15.63 -6.55
CA ILE A 156 15.72 -15.71 -5.79
C ILE A 156 15.49 -14.42 -4.99
N ASN A 157 16.51 -13.91 -4.31
CA ASN A 157 16.41 -12.63 -3.59
C ASN A 157 16.05 -11.48 -4.53
N ALA A 158 16.69 -11.37 -5.70
CA ALA A 158 16.39 -10.28 -6.64
C ALA A 158 14.91 -10.25 -7.05
N HIS A 159 14.30 -11.41 -7.30
CA HIS A 159 12.87 -11.47 -7.61
C HIS A 159 11.97 -11.16 -6.40
N LEU A 160 12.32 -11.69 -5.22
CA LEU A 160 11.57 -11.40 -3.99
C LEU A 160 11.66 -9.91 -3.63
N ASP A 161 12.82 -9.29 -3.79
CA ASP A 161 13.05 -7.87 -3.53
C ASP A 161 12.26 -7.00 -4.52
N GLY A 162 12.20 -7.38 -5.79
CA GLY A 162 11.36 -6.71 -6.79
C GLY A 162 9.87 -6.79 -6.45
N MET A 163 9.37 -7.97 -6.05
CA MET A 163 7.99 -8.10 -5.59
C MET A 163 7.73 -7.27 -4.33
N ALA A 164 8.66 -7.31 -3.36
CA ALA A 164 8.55 -6.55 -2.12
C ALA A 164 8.51 -5.04 -2.36
N MET A 165 9.35 -4.51 -3.27
CA MET A 165 9.37 -3.09 -3.63
C MET A 165 7.98 -2.60 -4.08
N TYR A 166 7.37 -3.28 -5.04
CA TYR A 166 6.06 -2.85 -5.58
C TYR A 166 4.90 -3.16 -4.63
N HIS A 167 5.02 -4.22 -3.84
CA HIS A 167 4.06 -4.49 -2.76
C HIS A 167 4.09 -3.37 -1.72
N ASN A 168 5.28 -2.95 -1.29
CA ASN A 168 5.48 -1.85 -0.35
C ASN A 168 5.02 -0.50 -0.93
N ALA A 169 5.10 -0.30 -2.25
CA ALA A 169 4.52 0.88 -2.90
C ALA A 169 2.99 0.93 -2.81
N LEU A 170 2.30 -0.21 -3.01
CA LEU A 170 0.84 -0.29 -2.81
C LEU A 170 0.45 -0.02 -1.36
N LEU A 171 1.23 -0.56 -0.42
CA LEU A 171 1.03 -0.31 0.99
C LEU A 171 1.22 1.17 1.36
N LEU A 172 2.21 1.83 0.78
CA LEU A 172 2.40 3.27 0.92
C LEU A 172 1.19 4.06 0.40
N PHE A 173 0.48 3.57 -0.62
CA PHE A 173 -0.76 4.21 -1.08
C PHE A 173 -1.85 4.14 -0.02
N ILE A 174 -1.98 3.01 0.68
CA ILE A 174 -2.94 2.88 1.79
C ILE A 174 -2.59 3.89 2.89
N SER A 175 -1.31 3.96 3.30
CA SER A 175 -0.87 4.94 4.31
C SER A 175 -1.11 6.38 3.87
N ARG A 176 -0.86 6.71 2.60
CA ARG A 176 -1.12 8.04 2.03
C ARG A 176 -2.61 8.38 2.04
N VAL A 177 -3.47 7.44 1.64
CA VAL A 177 -4.93 7.61 1.67
C VAL A 177 -5.43 7.85 3.09
N ASN A 178 -4.91 7.09 4.06
CA ASN A 178 -5.26 7.28 5.47
C ASN A 178 -4.82 8.65 5.99
N LEU A 179 -3.60 9.09 5.67
CA LEU A 179 -3.12 10.42 6.04
C LEU A 179 -3.97 11.52 5.41
N GLN A 180 -4.28 11.41 4.12
CA GLN A 180 -5.16 12.35 3.41
C GLN A 180 -6.55 12.41 4.07
N ARG A 181 -7.14 11.28 4.42
CA ARG A 181 -8.41 11.24 5.17
C ARG A 181 -8.30 11.98 6.49
N SER A 182 -7.28 11.69 7.30
CA SER A 182 -7.10 12.32 8.62
C SER A 182 -6.88 13.83 8.55
N LEU A 183 -6.32 14.32 7.45
CA LEU A 183 -6.12 15.75 7.18
C LEU A 183 -7.33 16.43 6.53
N GLY A 184 -8.45 15.72 6.33
CA GLY A 184 -9.66 16.28 5.68
C GLY A 184 -9.53 16.48 4.17
N LEU A 185 -8.46 15.94 3.57
CA LEU A 185 -8.13 16.04 2.14
C LEU A 185 -8.94 15.09 1.26
N LEU A 186 -9.64 14.15 1.89
CA LEU A 186 -10.32 13.07 1.20
C LEU A 186 -11.51 12.61 2.03
N THR A 187 -12.67 12.45 1.38
CA THR A 187 -13.89 12.01 2.07
C THR A 187 -13.73 10.59 2.62
N HIS A 188 -14.48 10.25 3.66
CA HIS A 188 -14.44 8.90 4.22
C HIS A 188 -14.77 7.82 3.18
N SER A 189 -15.75 8.08 2.32
CA SER A 189 -16.18 7.14 1.26
C SER A 189 -15.09 6.93 0.21
N GLU A 190 -14.44 8.00 -0.27
CA GLU A 190 -13.36 7.88 -1.24
C GLU A 190 -12.11 7.22 -0.62
N ALA A 191 -11.85 7.48 0.67
CA ALA A 191 -10.71 6.88 1.37
C ALA A 191 -10.91 5.37 1.47
N HIS A 192 -12.11 4.97 1.90
CA HIS A 192 -12.50 3.57 1.97
C HIS A 192 -12.40 2.90 0.60
N ARG A 193 -12.94 3.52 -0.45
CA ARG A 193 -12.87 2.99 -1.83
C ARG A 193 -11.43 2.75 -2.27
N ARG A 194 -10.54 3.74 -2.09
CA ARG A 194 -9.12 3.66 -2.49
C ARG A 194 -8.36 2.60 -1.68
N THR A 195 -8.53 2.60 -0.36
CA THR A 195 -7.91 1.60 0.52
C THR A 195 -8.36 0.19 0.16
N LEU A 196 -9.66 -0.04 0.00
CA LEU A 196 -10.20 -1.35 -0.36
C LEU A 196 -9.70 -1.82 -1.72
N LYS A 197 -9.62 -0.92 -2.71
CA LYS A 197 -9.13 -1.25 -4.05
C LYS A 197 -7.65 -1.66 -4.01
N THR A 198 -6.84 -0.94 -3.27
CA THR A 198 -5.41 -1.23 -3.09
C THR A 198 -5.20 -2.54 -2.31
N GLN A 199 -5.96 -2.76 -1.24
CA GLN A 199 -5.92 -4.00 -0.46
C GLN A 199 -6.28 -5.21 -1.33
N ARG A 200 -7.37 -5.12 -2.11
CA ARG A 200 -7.74 -6.17 -3.07
C ARG A 200 -6.65 -6.43 -4.09
N ALA A 201 -5.92 -5.41 -4.55
CA ALA A 201 -4.83 -5.59 -5.48
C ALA A 201 -3.66 -6.38 -4.88
N ILE A 202 -3.31 -6.07 -3.62
CA ILE A 202 -2.33 -6.82 -2.81
C ILE A 202 -2.78 -8.28 -2.65
N ASP A 203 -3.98 -8.50 -2.13
CA ASP A 203 -4.51 -9.83 -1.82
C ASP A 203 -4.60 -10.70 -3.08
N ASN A 204 -5.08 -10.12 -4.20
CA ASN A 204 -5.18 -10.82 -5.48
C ASN A 204 -3.81 -11.19 -6.04
N HIS A 205 -2.82 -10.30 -5.91
CA HIS A 205 -1.46 -10.63 -6.34
C HIS A 205 -0.90 -11.80 -5.51
N PHE A 206 -1.02 -11.72 -4.19
CA PHE A 206 -0.51 -12.75 -3.28
C PHE A 206 -1.20 -14.10 -3.51
N LYS A 207 -2.53 -14.12 -3.61
CA LYS A 207 -3.30 -15.32 -3.95
C LYS A 207 -2.82 -15.96 -5.26
N LYS A 208 -2.61 -15.16 -6.31
CA LYS A 208 -2.10 -15.65 -7.60
C LYS A 208 -0.67 -16.19 -7.49
N LEU A 209 0.19 -15.52 -6.72
CA LEU A 209 1.57 -15.98 -6.49
C LEU A 209 1.60 -17.36 -5.82
N LEU A 210 0.80 -17.55 -4.77
CA LEU A 210 0.71 -18.85 -4.07
C LEU A 210 0.12 -19.94 -4.99
N ASN A 211 -0.95 -19.63 -5.73
CA ASN A 211 -1.58 -20.59 -6.64
C ASN A 211 -0.64 -21.06 -7.77
N LEU A 212 0.26 -20.20 -8.24
CA LEU A 212 1.27 -20.57 -9.23
C LEU A 212 2.42 -21.40 -8.64
N ASN A 213 2.55 -21.45 -7.32
CA ASN A 213 3.67 -22.10 -6.63
C ASN A 213 3.17 -22.99 -5.47
N PRO A 214 2.27 -23.96 -5.72
CA PRO A 214 1.56 -24.68 -4.67
C PRO A 214 2.51 -25.41 -3.70
N LYS A 215 3.62 -25.96 -4.21
CA LYS A 215 4.64 -26.69 -3.43
C LYS A 215 5.52 -25.78 -2.56
N GLU A 216 5.51 -24.47 -2.81
CA GLU A 216 6.36 -23.49 -2.11
C GLU A 216 5.51 -22.47 -1.34
N THR A 217 4.21 -22.73 -1.18
CA THR A 217 3.24 -21.83 -0.55
C THR A 217 3.70 -21.38 0.85
N ASP A 218 4.09 -22.33 1.70
CA ASP A 218 4.48 -22.05 3.08
C ASP A 218 5.80 -21.26 3.15
N ALA A 219 6.75 -21.60 2.28
CA ALA A 219 8.02 -20.88 2.17
C ALA A 219 7.82 -19.44 1.68
N LEU A 220 6.94 -19.23 0.69
CA LEU A 220 6.58 -17.92 0.17
C LEU A 220 5.86 -17.08 1.21
N ARG A 221 4.91 -17.67 1.95
CA ARG A 221 4.25 -17.01 3.09
C ARG A 221 5.26 -16.58 4.13
N GLN A 222 6.15 -17.47 4.55
CA GLN A 222 7.21 -17.15 5.51
C GLN A 222 8.08 -15.98 5.02
N TYR A 223 8.57 -16.02 3.78
CA TYR A 223 9.50 -14.99 3.30
C TYR A 223 8.83 -13.63 3.05
N ILE A 224 7.63 -13.62 2.48
CA ILE A 224 6.93 -12.39 2.14
C ILE A 224 6.35 -11.75 3.40
N TRP A 225 5.66 -12.51 4.25
CA TRP A 225 5.05 -11.97 5.48
C TRP A 225 6.04 -11.72 6.62
N MET A 226 7.10 -12.53 6.76
CA MET A 226 8.02 -12.38 7.91
C MET A 226 9.30 -11.59 7.62
N GLY A 227 9.70 -11.44 6.35
CA GLY A 227 11.05 -10.98 6.03
C GLY A 227 11.20 -9.76 5.11
N LYS A 228 10.18 -9.38 4.31
CA LYS A 228 10.38 -8.43 3.19
C LYS A 228 9.25 -7.43 2.96
N VAL A 229 8.01 -7.75 3.30
CA VAL A 229 6.92 -6.77 3.32
C VAL A 229 7.04 -5.99 4.62
N PHE A 230 7.08 -4.65 4.55
CA PHE A 230 7.05 -3.84 5.76
C PHE A 230 5.86 -4.28 6.60
N ARG A 231 6.09 -4.63 7.87
CA ARG A 231 5.00 -4.78 8.83
C ARG A 231 4.30 -3.42 8.85
N ILE A 232 3.10 -3.35 8.29
CA ILE A 232 2.26 -2.12 8.23
C ILE A 232 1.21 -2.10 9.32
N GLU A 233 1.19 -3.14 10.14
CA GLU A 233 0.58 -3.10 11.47
C GLU A 233 0.89 -1.79 12.23
N PRO A 234 2.09 -1.16 12.15
CA PRO A 234 2.36 0.12 12.79
C PRO A 234 1.73 1.36 12.11
N PHE A 235 1.18 1.24 10.89
CA PHE A 235 0.62 2.36 10.12
C PHE A 235 -0.88 2.23 9.83
N MET A 236 -1.50 1.11 10.22
CA MET A 236 -2.96 1.00 10.28
C MET A 236 -3.44 1.69 11.55
N ILE A 237 -3.84 2.95 11.44
CA ILE A 237 -4.63 3.60 12.48
C ILE A 237 -6.01 2.94 12.44
N ILE A 238 -6.29 2.08 13.44
CA ILE A 238 -7.62 1.51 13.73
C ILE A 238 -8.49 2.61 14.33
#